data_AF-A0A0L8N677-F1
#
_entry.id   AF-A0A0L8N677-F1
#
_cell.length_a   1.000
_cell.length_b   1.000
_cell.length_c   1.000
_cell.angle_alpha   90.00
_cell.angle_beta   90.00
_cell.angle_gamma   90.00
#
_symmetry.space_group_name_H-M   'P 1'
#
loop_
_entity.id
_entity.type
_entity.pdbx_description
1 polymer ?
#
loop_
_entity_poly.entity_id
_entity_poly.type
_entity_poly.pdbx_seq_one_letter_code
_entity_poly.pdbx_strand_id
1 'polypeptide(L)' 'MAHSAVPTTNSPAIAPISLSALAPWAVFVGILMLVLLYFVGAEQGATAVFEGETIHEWLHDGRHLLGFPCH' A
#
# COMPACT_ATOMS: atom_id res chain seq x y z
N MET A 1 29.90 38.27 48.12
CA MET A 1 28.51 37.92 47.75
C MET A 1 28.57 37.01 46.51
N ALA A 2 28.49 35.70 46.68
CA ALA A 2 28.46 34.77 45.55
C ALA A 2 26.99 34.45 45.21
N HIS A 3 26.56 34.76 43.99
CA HIS A 3 25.24 34.39 43.50
C HIS A 3 25.33 33.00 42.87
N SER A 4 24.66 32.01 43.47
CA SER A 4 24.43 30.72 42.81
C SER A 4 23.40 30.91 41.70
N ALA A 5 23.80 30.60 40.46
CA ALA A 5 22.88 30.47 39.35
C ALA A 5 22.19 29.10 39.41
N VAL A 6 20.86 29.09 39.42
CA VAL A 6 20.07 27.86 39.27
C VAL A 6 20.04 27.49 37.78
N PRO A 7 20.45 26.28 37.39
CA PRO A 7 20.35 25.85 36.00
C PRO A 7 18.87 25.72 35.63
N THR A 8 18.41 26.51 34.66
CA THR A 8 17.08 26.34 34.06
C THR A 8 17.14 25.15 33.09
N THR A 9 16.54 24.03 33.48
CA THR A 9 16.31 22.91 32.57
C THR A 9 15.24 23.31 31.55
N ASN A 10 15.67 23.63 30.33
CA ASN A 10 14.77 23.83 29.20
C ASN A 10 14.25 22.46 28.75
N SER A 11 13.04 22.10 29.21
CA SER A 11 12.34 20.94 28.67
C SER A 11 12.02 21.20 27.18
N PRO A 12 12.36 20.29 26.26
CA PRO A 12 12.08 20.50 24.84
C PRO A 12 10.58 20.59 24.60
N ALA A 13 10.14 21.68 23.95
CA ALA A 13 8.76 21.85 23.53
C ALA A 13 8.46 20.90 22.36
N ILE A 14 7.39 20.12 22.47
CA ILE A 14 6.90 19.26 21.38
C ILE A 14 6.24 20.16 20.34
N ALA A 15 6.89 20.30 19.18
CA ALA A 15 6.34 21.03 18.05
C ALA A 15 5.58 20.09 17.11
N PRO A 16 4.40 20.48 16.59
CA PRO A 16 3.68 19.70 15.60
C PRO A 16 4.45 19.68 14.26
N ILE A 17 4.41 18.55 13.57
CA ILE A 17 4.97 18.40 12.21
C ILE A 17 4.10 19.19 11.22
N SER A 18 4.71 19.96 10.33
CA SER A 18 3.99 20.70 9.29
C SER A 18 3.52 19.76 8.17
N LEU A 19 2.40 20.11 7.51
CA LEU A 19 1.91 19.37 6.34
C LEU A 19 2.93 19.34 5.20
N SER A 20 3.70 20.42 5.02
CA SER A 20 4.76 20.48 4.01
C SER A 20 5.87 19.46 4.25
N ALA A 21 6.18 19.14 5.51
CA ALA A 21 7.15 18.12 5.87
C ALA A 21 6.63 16.69 5.58
N LEU A 22 5.30 16.49 5.61
CA LEU A 22 4.66 15.22 5.27
C LEU A 22 4.44 15.03 3.76
N ALA A 23 4.30 16.13 3.01
CA ALA A 23 3.99 16.10 1.58
C ALA A 23 4.85 15.13 0.73
N PRO A 24 6.20 15.13 0.80
CA PRO A 24 7.00 14.20 -0.01
C PRO A 24 6.74 12.73 0.35
N TRP A 25 6.52 12.43 1.63
CA TRP A 25 6.21 11.07 2.09
C TRP A 25 4.83 10.62 1.65
N ALA A 26 3.84 11.52 1.71
CA ALA A 26 2.49 11.25 1.23
C ALA A 26 2.48 10.97 -0.28
N VAL A 27 3.24 11.74 -1.07
CA VAL A 27 3.40 11.49 -2.51
C VAL A 27 4.08 10.14 -2.76
N PHE A 28 5.18 9.85 -2.04
CA PHE A 28 5.89 8.59 -2.18
C PHE A 28 5.00 7.38 -1.89
N VAL A 29 4.32 7.38 -0.74
CA VAL A 29 3.39 6.31 -0.36
C VAL A 29 2.20 6.24 -1.31
N GLY A 30 1.69 7.39 -1.76
CA GLY A 30 0.61 7.45 -2.75
C GLY A 30 0.99 6.76 -4.06
N ILE A 31 2.19 7.02 -4.57
CA ILE A 31 2.70 6.36 -5.78
C ILE A 31 2.86 4.85 -5.55
N LEU A 32 3.48 4.44 -4.44
CA LEU A 32 3.63 3.02 -4.12
C LEU A 32 2.27 2.31 -4.01
N MET A 33 1.28 2.96 -3.39
CA MET A 33 -0.08 2.44 -3.27
C MET A 33 -0.72 2.26 -4.64
N LEU A 34 -0.61 3.25 -5.54
CA LEU A 34 -1.11 3.13 -6.91
C LEU A 34 -0.44 2.00 -7.69
N VAL A 35 0.87 1.83 -7.52
CA VAL A 35 1.61 0.71 -8.13
C VAL A 35 1.08 -0.63 -7.62
N LEU A 36 0.90 -0.77 -6.30
CA LEU A 36 0.35 -1.99 -5.71
C LEU A 36 -1.08 -2.26 -6.20
N LEU A 37 -1.95 -1.25 -6.22
CA LEU A 37 -3.30 -1.38 -6.75
C LEU A 37 -3.30 -1.79 -8.22
N TYR A 38 -2.39 -1.24 -9.03
CA TYR A 38 -2.26 -1.63 -10.42
C TYR A 38 -1.88 -3.11 -10.55
N PHE A 39 -0.85 -3.58 -9.82
CA PHE A 39 -0.44 -4.98 -9.89
C PHE A 39 -1.52 -5.92 -9.39
N VAL A 40 -2.04 -5.70 -8.18
CA VAL A 40 -3.10 -6.53 -7.62
C VAL A 40 -4.34 -6.49 -8.53
N GLY A 41 -4.72 -5.32 -9.00
CA GLY A 41 -5.84 -5.16 -9.92
C GLY A 41 -5.63 -5.90 -11.24
N ALA A 42 -4.47 -5.77 -11.86
CA ALA A 42 -4.14 -6.46 -13.11
C ALA A 42 -4.20 -7.99 -12.94
N GLU A 43 -3.63 -8.54 -11.86
CA GLU A 43 -3.68 -9.97 -11.57
C GLU A 43 -5.11 -10.48 -11.27
N GLN A 44 -5.97 -9.61 -10.74
CA GLN A 44 -7.40 -9.92 -10.54
C GLN A 44 -8.27 -9.58 -11.77
N GLY A 45 -7.65 -9.21 -12.90
CA GLY A 45 -8.37 -8.91 -14.13
C GLY A 45 -9.06 -7.54 -14.17
N ALA A 46 -8.79 -6.63 -13.24
CA ALA A 46 -9.35 -5.26 -13.23
C ALA A 46 -8.95 -4.43 -14.47
N THR A 47 -7.88 -4.83 -15.15
CA THR A 47 -7.42 -4.23 -16.43
C THR A 47 -7.69 -5.13 -17.64
N ALA A 48 -8.48 -6.20 -17.48
CA ALA A 48 -8.81 -7.09 -18.59
C ALA A 48 -9.74 -6.38 -19.59
N VAL A 49 -9.38 -6.45 -20.87
CA VAL A 49 -10.20 -5.87 -21.97
C VAL A 49 -11.28 -6.86 -22.42
N PHE A 50 -11.04 -8.15 -22.24
CA PHE A 50 -11.97 -9.22 -22.57
C PHE A 50 -12.25 -10.05 -21.33
N GLU A 51 -13.50 -10.48 -21.18
CA GLU A 51 -13.90 -11.38 -20.11
C GLU A 51 -13.21 -12.73 -20.30
N GLY A 52 -12.62 -13.25 -19.22
CA GLY A 52 -11.91 -14.51 -19.22
C GLY A 52 -12.81 -15.73 -19.09
N GLU A 53 -14.14 -15.58 -19.16
CA GLU A 53 -15.11 -16.66 -18.93
C GLU A 53 -14.87 -17.85 -19.87
N THR A 54 -14.67 -17.60 -21.16
CA THR A 54 -14.44 -18.69 -22.11
C THR A 54 -13.14 -19.44 -21.84
N ILE A 55 -12.09 -18.74 -21.40
CA ILE A 55 -10.83 -19.37 -21.00
C ILE A 55 -10.99 -20.07 -19.64
N HIS A 56 -11.76 -19.50 -18.72
CA HIS A 56 -12.07 -20.04 -17.41
C HIS A 56 -12.80 -21.38 -17.55
N GLU A 57 -13.86 -21.44 -18.35
CA GLU A 57 -14.62 -22.65 -18.64
C GLU A 57 -13.76 -23.68 -19.38
N TRP A 58 -12.97 -23.26 -20.37
CA TRP A 58 -12.05 -24.17 -21.07
C TRP A 58 -11.02 -24.81 -20.13
N LEU A 59 -10.41 -24.04 -19.22
CA LEU A 59 -9.49 -24.55 -18.21
C LEU A 59 -10.22 -25.45 -17.19
N HIS A 60 -11.42 -25.04 -16.79
CA HIS A 60 -12.25 -25.75 -15.83
C HIS A 60 -12.64 -27.14 -16.37
N ASP A 61 -13.09 -27.20 -17.62
CA ASP A 61 -13.43 -28.44 -18.33
C ASP A 61 -12.19 -29.30 -18.59
N GLY A 62 -11.06 -28.68 -18.97
CA GLY A 62 -9.79 -29.38 -19.14
C GLY A 62 -9.33 -30.07 -17.85
N ARG A 63 -9.47 -29.40 -16.70
CA ARG A 63 -9.17 -29.98 -15.39
C ARG A 63 -10.09 -31.15 -15.07
N HIS A 64 -11.38 -31.04 -15.37
CA HIS A 64 -12.34 -32.14 -15.19
C HIS A 64 -12.02 -33.33 -16.10
N LEU A 65 -11.63 -33.09 -17.35
CA LEU A 65 -11.21 -34.12 -18.28
C LEU A 65 -9.98 -34.89 -17.77
N LEU A 66 -9.10 -34.21 -17.04
CA LEU A 66 -7.94 -34.82 -16.37
C LEU A 66 -8.27 -35.46 -15.01
N GLY A 67 -9.54 -35.45 -14.58
CA GLY A 67 -10.02 -36.09 -13.35
C GLY A 67 -9.72 -35.33 -12.05
N PHE A 68 -9.23 -34.09 -12.15
CA PHE A 68 -9.02 -33.25 -10.97
C PHE A 68 -10.35 -32.70 -10.45
N PRO A 69 -10.62 -32.75 -9.13
CA PRO A 69 -11.85 -32.24 -8.56
C PRO A 69 -11.91 -30.70 -8.56
N CYS A 70 -13.14 -30.16 -8.65
CA CYS A 70 -13.46 -28.76 -8.37
C CYS A 70 -14.12 -28.62 -6.98
N HIS A 71 -13.85 -27.53 -6.27
CA HIS A 71 -14.56 -27.12 -5.05
C HIS A 71 -14.78 -25.61 -5.09
#